data_AF-A0A1V2Q8M8-F1
#
_entry.id   AF-A0A1V2Q8M8-F1
#
_cell.length_a   1.000
_cell.length_b   1.000
_cell.length_c   1.000
_cell.angle_alpha   90.00
_cell.angle_beta   90.00
_cell.angle_gamma   90.00
#
_symmetry.space_group_name_H-M   'P 1'
#
loop_
_entity.id
_entity.type
_entity.pdbx_description
1 polymer ?
#
loop_
_entity_poly.entity_id
_entity_poly.type
_entity_poly.pdbx_seq_one_letter_code
_entity_poly.pdbx_strand_id
1 'polypeptide(L)'
;MRIDDSSLLVADSWLVLNGAVRSLDRHVVRFTRACLEVGVVTPQELHKFWRDAIAALPRSGAWFPRVELVGDPPELRLRIRRAPARGEDVRVWVPDAVDHRCNPTRKGPDLLALSRLRAEAAIHRAEEALLRTVDGTVVEAATSSILWWEDDVLCSPPEEIPALAGTTAGLVKDLARASGIRTAHRARRVEELAGREVWLLNALHGIRLVTGWVGCDVDAGRGTHFRQWREQVERLRTPLDPPAATLPYQPLLVVEG
;
A
#
# COMPACT_ATOMS: atom_id res chain seq x y z
N MET A 1 20.30 -15.05 12.32
CA MET A 1 20.18 -13.64 12.74
C MET A 1 18.69 -13.32 12.85
N ARG A 2 18.13 -13.29 14.06
CA ARG A 2 16.73 -12.89 14.30
C ARG A 2 16.65 -11.39 13.99
N ILE A 3 15.92 -11.01 12.95
CA ILE A 3 15.56 -9.61 12.75
C ILE A 3 14.49 -9.32 13.80
N ASP A 4 14.88 -8.66 14.87
CA ASP A 4 13.93 -8.08 15.81
C ASP A 4 13.35 -6.83 15.14
N ASP A 5 12.16 -6.96 14.55
CA ASP A 5 11.41 -5.85 13.93
C ASP A 5 10.92 -4.84 15.00
N SER A 6 11.18 -5.05 16.30
CA SER A 6 10.92 -4.08 17.38
C SER A 6 11.58 -2.72 17.13
N SER A 7 12.65 -2.70 16.32
CA SER A 7 13.36 -1.49 15.91
C SER A 7 12.83 -0.84 14.62
N LEU A 8 11.86 -1.44 13.89
CA LEU A 8 11.43 -0.89 12.59
C LEU A 8 10.43 0.27 12.76
N LEU A 9 10.92 1.50 12.62
CA LEU A 9 10.12 2.72 12.85
C LEU A 9 9.29 3.13 11.63
N VAL A 10 9.89 3.01 10.43
CA VAL A 10 9.26 3.35 9.15
C VAL A 10 9.74 2.40 8.07
N ALA A 11 8.88 2.03 7.14
CA ALA A 11 9.26 1.29 5.94
C ALA A 11 8.44 1.72 4.73
N ASP A 12 9.03 1.59 3.55
CA ASP A 12 8.29 1.66 2.29
C ASP A 12 8.83 0.65 1.27
N SER A 13 7.98 0.17 0.35
CA SER A 13 8.36 -0.81 -0.66
C SER A 13 7.59 -0.59 -1.96
N TRP A 14 8.27 -0.74 -3.08
CA TRP A 14 7.72 -0.55 -4.42
C TRP A 14 8.26 -1.59 -5.38
N LEU A 15 7.55 -1.79 -6.50
CA LEU A 15 7.96 -2.70 -7.56
C LEU A 15 8.71 -1.96 -8.65
N VAL A 16 9.93 -2.43 -8.94
CA VAL A 16 10.75 -2.03 -10.10
C VAL A 16 10.74 -3.18 -11.11
N LEU A 17 10.33 -2.90 -12.34
CA LEU A 17 10.39 -3.83 -13.48
C LEU A 17 11.22 -3.20 -14.58
N ASN A 18 12.33 -3.83 -14.95
CA ASN A 18 13.22 -3.37 -16.01
C ASN A 18 13.53 -1.87 -15.93
N GLY A 19 13.88 -1.41 -14.72
CA GLY A 19 14.23 -0.02 -14.48
C GLY A 19 13.05 0.95 -14.45
N ALA A 20 11.81 0.47 -14.46
CA ALA A 20 10.60 1.29 -14.40
C ALA A 20 9.77 1.03 -13.13
N VAL A 21 9.14 2.07 -12.60
CA VAL A 21 8.43 2.08 -11.31
C VAL A 21 7.10 2.83 -11.43
N ARG A 22 6.11 2.47 -10.61
CA ARG A 22 4.88 3.27 -10.48
C ARG A 22 4.98 4.16 -9.26
N SER A 23 4.63 5.44 -9.42
CA SER A 23 4.39 6.37 -8.32
C SER A 23 5.51 6.45 -7.28
N LEU A 24 6.78 6.46 -7.73
CA LEU A 24 7.93 6.53 -6.83
C LEU A 24 7.88 7.78 -5.95
N ASP A 25 7.43 8.90 -6.50
CA ASP A 25 7.14 10.15 -5.81
C ASP A 25 6.25 9.93 -4.56
N ARG A 26 5.18 9.14 -4.68
CA ARG A 26 4.27 8.86 -3.56
C ARG A 26 4.93 8.04 -2.47
N HIS A 27 5.80 7.10 -2.85
CA HIS A 27 6.60 6.32 -1.92
C HIS A 27 7.62 7.21 -1.18
N VAL A 28 8.30 8.09 -1.92
CA VAL A 28 9.25 9.07 -1.36
C VAL A 28 8.54 9.98 -0.37
N VAL A 29 7.41 10.59 -0.75
CA VAL A 29 6.62 11.48 0.11
C VAL A 29 6.15 10.77 1.37
N ARG A 30 5.54 9.58 1.24
CA ARG A 30 5.01 8.84 2.38
C ARG A 30 6.09 8.45 3.39
N PHE A 31 7.20 7.89 2.90
CA PHE A 31 8.31 7.49 3.76
C PHE A 31 8.98 8.71 4.42
N THR A 32 9.25 9.76 3.64
CA THR A 32 9.91 10.99 4.13
C THR A 32 9.07 11.66 5.21
N ARG A 33 7.77 11.82 4.98
CA ARG A 33 6.84 12.36 5.98
C ARG A 33 6.88 11.54 7.27
N ALA A 34 6.74 10.22 7.17
CA ALA A 34 6.77 9.35 8.34
C ALA A 34 8.11 9.43 9.09
N CYS A 35 9.24 9.52 8.39
CA CYS A 35 10.56 9.66 9.04
C CYS A 35 10.70 10.99 9.78
N LEU A 36 10.21 12.10 9.19
CA LEU A 36 10.22 13.41 9.83
C LEU A 36 9.28 13.47 11.04
N GLU A 37 8.15 12.76 11.00
CA GLU A 37 7.25 12.61 12.14
C GLU A 37 7.89 11.83 13.31
N VAL A 38 8.78 10.86 13.02
CA VAL A 38 9.57 10.18 14.07
C VAL A 38 10.63 11.11 14.67
N GLY A 39 11.17 12.05 13.89
CA GLY A 39 12.04 13.12 14.40
C GLY A 39 13.49 12.72 14.69
N VAL A 40 13.95 11.57 14.18
CA VAL A 40 15.32 11.05 14.41
C VAL A 40 16.25 11.17 13.19
N VAL A 41 15.77 11.78 12.10
CA VAL A 41 16.54 12.07 10.89
C VAL A 41 16.16 13.44 10.34
N THR A 42 17.10 14.09 9.66
CA THR A 42 16.92 15.42 9.06
C THR A 42 16.44 15.36 7.60
N PRO A 43 15.83 16.43 7.07
CA PRO A 43 15.50 16.52 5.64
C PRO A 43 16.71 16.33 4.71
N GLN A 44 17.89 16.83 5.10
CA GLN A 44 19.12 16.73 4.32
C GLN A 44 19.62 15.28 4.24
N GLU A 45 19.55 14.53 5.34
CA GLU A 45 19.89 13.10 5.38
C GLU A 45 18.94 12.29 4.51
N LEU A 46 17.62 12.54 4.59
CA LEU A 46 16.62 11.89 3.74
C LEU A 46 16.84 12.21 2.26
N HIS A 47 17.15 13.46 1.92
CA HIS A 47 17.45 13.85 0.54
C HIS A 47 18.68 13.10 0.00
N LYS A 48 19.78 13.06 0.77
CA LYS A 48 20.98 12.28 0.40
C LYS A 48 20.66 10.80 0.25
N PHE A 49 19.94 10.22 1.22
CA PHE A 49 19.54 8.83 1.20
C PHE A 49 18.73 8.46 -0.05
N TRP A 50 17.75 9.28 -0.44
CA TRP A 50 16.95 9.00 -1.63
C TRP A 50 17.75 9.06 -2.93
N ARG A 51 18.69 10.00 -3.06
CA ARG A 51 19.61 10.04 -4.21
C ARG A 51 20.42 8.75 -4.29
N ASP A 52 21.07 8.37 -3.19
CA ASP A 52 21.92 7.19 -3.13
C ASP A 52 21.09 5.91 -3.36
N ALA A 53 19.90 5.83 -2.77
CA ALA A 53 19.01 4.68 -2.89
C ALA A 53 18.51 4.49 -4.32
N ILE A 54 18.04 5.55 -4.99
CA ILE A 54 17.55 5.48 -6.38
C ILE A 54 18.69 5.19 -7.35
N ALA A 55 19.89 5.73 -7.11
CA ALA A 55 21.07 5.42 -7.90
C ALA A 55 21.43 3.93 -7.85
N ALA A 56 21.30 3.30 -6.68
CA ALA A 56 21.59 1.88 -6.46
C ALA A 56 20.54 0.91 -7.02
N LEU A 57 19.36 1.36 -7.44
CA LEU A 57 18.30 0.47 -7.92
C LEU A 57 18.65 -0.18 -9.27
N PRO A 58 18.41 -1.50 -9.44
CA PRO A 58 18.68 -2.19 -10.69
C PRO A 58 17.83 -1.67 -11.87
N ARG A 59 18.45 -1.58 -13.05
CA ARG A 59 17.80 -1.15 -14.30
C ARG A 59 17.21 -2.30 -15.12
N SER A 60 17.45 -3.55 -14.74
CA SER A 60 16.94 -4.74 -15.41
C SER A 60 16.38 -5.76 -14.40
N GLY A 61 15.44 -6.59 -14.84
CA GLY A 61 14.80 -7.61 -14.02
C GLY A 61 13.66 -7.09 -13.14
N ALA A 62 13.22 -7.90 -12.19
CA ALA A 62 12.08 -7.61 -11.32
C ALA A 62 12.51 -7.56 -9.84
N TRP A 63 12.32 -6.40 -9.22
CA TRP A 63 12.80 -6.11 -7.87
C TRP A 63 11.71 -5.47 -7.01
N PHE A 64 11.70 -5.81 -5.73
CA PHE A 64 10.80 -5.23 -4.72
C PHE A 64 11.62 -4.60 -3.58
N PRO A 65 12.35 -3.51 -3.88
CA PRO A 65 13.14 -2.78 -2.89
C PRO A 65 12.29 -2.36 -1.68
N ARG A 66 12.95 -2.27 -0.53
CA ARG A 66 12.39 -1.72 0.70
C ARG A 66 13.35 -0.70 1.28
N VAL A 67 12.86 0.49 1.58
CA VAL A 67 13.56 1.46 2.44
C VAL A 67 13.04 1.34 3.86
N GLU A 68 13.90 1.57 4.82
CA GLU A 68 13.62 1.42 6.24
C GLU A 68 14.26 2.57 7.01
N LEU A 69 13.57 3.04 8.04
CA LEU A 69 14.16 3.72 9.18
C LEU A 69 14.05 2.76 10.35
N VAL A 70 15.18 2.31 10.87
CA VAL A 70 15.24 1.54 12.10
C VAL A 70 15.70 2.42 13.26
N GLY A 71 15.33 2.06 14.49
CA GLY A 71 15.78 2.69 15.73
C GLY A 71 16.90 1.92 16.44
N ASP A 72 17.51 2.60 17.42
CA ASP A 72 18.48 2.06 18.38
C ASP A 72 19.73 1.35 17.78
N PRO A 73 20.65 2.11 17.15
CA PRO A 73 20.58 3.54 16.84
C PRO A 73 19.77 3.82 15.55
N PRO A 74 19.28 5.06 15.37
CA PRO A 74 18.59 5.46 14.14
C PRO A 74 19.43 5.23 12.89
N GLU A 75 18.90 4.49 11.91
CA GLU A 75 19.60 4.20 10.66
C GLU A 75 18.62 4.10 9.47
N LEU A 76 18.96 4.76 8.36
CA LEU A 76 18.27 4.63 7.08
C LEU A 76 18.89 3.51 6.26
N ARG A 77 18.07 2.54 5.84
CA ARG A 77 18.53 1.35 5.09
C ARG A 77 17.79 1.18 3.78
N LEU A 78 18.51 0.76 2.74
CA LEU A 78 17.93 0.23 1.50
C LEU A 78 18.17 -1.28 1.43
N ARG A 79 17.10 -2.04 1.19
CA ARG A 79 17.14 -3.48 0.92
C ARG A 79 16.68 -3.75 -0.50
N ILE A 80 17.58 -4.21 -1.35
CA ILE A 80 17.27 -4.62 -2.72
C ILE A 80 16.95 -6.11 -2.70
N ARG A 81 15.70 -6.46 -3.04
CA ARG A 81 15.19 -7.84 -3.01
C ARG A 81 14.55 -8.18 -4.34
N ARG A 82 14.63 -9.43 -4.78
CA ARG A 82 13.88 -9.89 -5.95
C ARG A 82 12.38 -9.73 -5.70
N ALA A 83 11.64 -9.35 -6.73
CA ALA A 83 10.19 -9.32 -6.64
C ALA A 83 9.67 -10.76 -6.52
N PRO A 84 8.77 -11.06 -5.56
CA PRO A 84 8.08 -12.34 -5.54
C PRO A 84 7.15 -12.47 -6.75
N ALA A 85 6.65 -13.69 -6.98
CA ALA A 85 5.65 -13.95 -8.00
C ALA A 85 4.42 -13.06 -7.79
N ARG A 86 3.88 -12.54 -8.89
CA ARG A 86 2.73 -11.63 -8.89
C ARG A 86 1.48 -12.42 -9.27
N GLY A 87 0.40 -12.22 -8.52
CA GLY A 87 -0.94 -12.68 -8.87
C GLY A 87 -1.85 -11.55 -9.33
N GLU A 88 -2.94 -11.94 -9.99
CA GLU A 88 -4.04 -11.07 -10.39
C GLU A 88 -5.25 -11.25 -9.48
N ASP A 89 -5.44 -12.47 -8.97
CA ASP A 89 -6.52 -12.85 -8.08
C ASP A 89 -6.02 -12.97 -6.62
N VAL A 90 -6.95 -12.86 -5.67
CA VAL A 90 -6.66 -13.02 -4.24
C VAL A 90 -7.89 -13.58 -3.51
N ARG A 91 -7.67 -14.61 -2.67
CA ARG A 91 -8.63 -15.00 -1.64
C ARG A 91 -8.27 -14.30 -0.34
N VAL A 92 -9.28 -13.79 0.36
CA VAL A 92 -9.11 -12.99 1.57
C VAL A 92 -9.76 -13.72 2.74
N TRP A 93 -8.96 -14.03 3.75
CA TRP A 93 -9.48 -14.57 5.00
C TRP A 93 -10.02 -13.45 5.89
N VAL A 94 -11.20 -13.68 6.45
CA VAL A 94 -11.89 -12.80 7.39
C VAL A 94 -11.67 -13.38 8.79
N PRO A 95 -10.69 -12.88 9.56
CA PRO A 95 -10.44 -13.34 10.91
C PRO A 95 -11.59 -12.97 11.85
N ASP A 96 -11.84 -13.80 12.86
CA ASP A 96 -12.74 -13.44 13.97
C ASP A 96 -12.18 -12.24 14.75
N ALA A 97 -10.85 -12.17 14.87
CA ALA A 97 -10.13 -11.08 15.50
C ALA A 97 -10.37 -9.72 14.81
N VAL A 98 -10.30 -8.66 15.61
CA VAL A 98 -10.38 -7.27 15.15
C VAL A 98 -8.99 -6.75 14.76
N ASP A 99 -8.91 -5.57 14.16
CA ASP A 99 -7.63 -4.92 13.88
C ASP A 99 -6.85 -4.63 15.19
N HIS A 100 -5.65 -5.21 15.30
CA HIS A 100 -4.76 -5.09 16.47
C HIS A 100 -3.54 -4.20 16.21
N ARG A 101 -3.51 -3.46 15.09
CA ARG A 101 -2.39 -2.56 14.77
C ARG A 101 -2.27 -1.43 15.80
N CYS A 102 -1.03 -1.09 16.13
CA CYS A 102 -0.74 0.04 17.00
C CYS A 102 -0.47 1.33 16.22
N ASN A 103 -0.03 1.23 14.96
CA ASN A 103 0.35 2.36 14.11
C ASN A 103 -0.31 2.25 12.72
N PRO A 104 -1.65 2.23 12.63
CA PRO A 104 -2.37 1.91 11.39
C PRO A 104 -2.07 2.88 10.23
N THR A 105 -1.68 4.12 10.52
CA THR A 105 -1.37 5.15 9.52
C THR A 105 0.10 5.18 9.09
N ARG A 106 1.00 4.43 9.76
CA ARG A 106 2.44 4.43 9.49
C ARG A 106 2.92 3.03 9.10
N LYS A 107 3.43 2.90 7.87
CA LYS A 107 4.02 1.65 7.42
C LYS A 107 5.37 1.43 8.14
N GLY A 108 5.51 0.31 8.83
CA GLY A 108 6.76 -0.07 9.53
C GLY A 108 6.47 -0.86 10.79
N PRO A 109 6.01 -0.22 11.87
CA PRO A 109 5.93 -0.85 13.21
C PRO A 109 5.08 -2.12 13.24
N ASP A 110 3.95 -2.14 12.52
CA ASP A 110 3.05 -3.29 12.53
C ASP A 110 3.41 -4.37 11.49
N LEU A 111 4.51 -4.23 10.72
CA LEU A 111 4.81 -5.15 9.62
C LEU A 111 5.02 -6.60 10.08
N LEU A 112 5.61 -6.83 11.25
CA LEU A 112 5.77 -8.18 11.79
C LEU A 112 4.42 -8.80 12.15
N ALA A 113 3.55 -8.04 12.83
CA ALA A 113 2.21 -8.48 13.19
C ALA A 113 1.38 -8.79 11.93
N LEU A 114 1.42 -7.92 10.93
CA LEU A 114 0.72 -8.11 9.65
C LEU A 114 1.28 -9.29 8.85
N SER A 115 2.60 -9.55 8.95
CA SER A 115 3.21 -10.73 8.33
C SER A 115 2.75 -12.03 8.99
N ARG A 116 2.60 -12.04 10.33
CA ARG A 116 2.04 -13.19 11.07
C ARG A 116 0.57 -13.41 10.68
N LEU A 117 -0.22 -12.35 10.61
CA LEU A 117 -1.62 -12.43 10.19
C LEU A 117 -1.77 -13.00 8.77
N ARG A 118 -0.87 -12.63 7.84
CA ARG A 118 -0.84 -13.24 6.50
C ARG A 118 -0.41 -14.72 6.52
N ALA A 119 0.50 -15.10 7.41
CA ALA A 119 0.87 -16.50 7.57
C ALA A 119 -0.30 -17.33 8.10
N GLU A 120 -1.11 -16.75 8.99
CA GLU A 120 -2.35 -17.37 9.48
C GLU A 120 -3.41 -17.49 8.38
N ALA A 121 -3.62 -16.45 7.57
CA ALA A 121 -4.48 -16.52 6.39
C ALA A 121 -4.12 -17.70 5.45
N ALA A 122 -2.82 -17.98 5.30
CA ALA A 122 -2.36 -19.09 4.48
C ALA A 122 -2.77 -20.46 5.05
N ILE A 123 -2.85 -20.61 6.38
CA ILE A 123 -3.38 -21.82 7.04
C ILE A 123 -4.86 -22.02 6.66
N HIS A 124 -5.60 -20.92 6.54
CA HIS A 124 -6.99 -20.89 6.05
C HIS A 124 -7.10 -20.96 4.52
N ARG A 125 -6.00 -21.15 3.78
CA ARG A 125 -5.97 -21.18 2.29
C ARG A 125 -6.34 -19.85 1.62
N ALA A 126 -6.03 -18.73 2.26
CA ALA A 126 -6.13 -17.38 1.70
C ALA A 126 -4.74 -16.73 1.59
N GLU A 127 -4.59 -15.73 0.71
CA GLU A 127 -3.31 -15.06 0.47
C GLU A 127 -3.18 -13.70 1.21
N GLU A 128 -4.31 -13.17 1.68
CA GLU A 128 -4.44 -11.95 2.48
C GLU A 128 -5.41 -12.18 3.65
N ALA A 129 -5.27 -11.35 4.68
CA ALA A 129 -6.21 -11.27 5.79
C ALA A 129 -6.87 -9.90 5.79
N LEU A 130 -8.16 -9.86 6.06
CA LEU A 130 -8.91 -8.63 6.22
C LEU A 130 -8.68 -8.02 7.60
N LEU A 131 -8.57 -6.70 7.65
CA LEU A 131 -8.61 -5.90 8.87
C LEU A 131 -9.97 -5.20 8.95
N ARG A 132 -10.59 -5.26 10.13
CA ARG A 132 -11.89 -4.67 10.40
C ARG A 132 -11.89 -3.99 11.77
N THR A 133 -12.69 -2.94 11.89
CA THR A 133 -12.96 -2.27 13.16
C THR A 133 -13.72 -3.19 14.11
N VAL A 134 -13.86 -2.77 15.37
CA VAL A 134 -14.58 -3.54 16.41
C VAL A 134 -16.06 -3.76 16.05
N ASP A 135 -16.69 -2.77 15.40
CA ASP A 135 -18.06 -2.85 14.88
C ASP A 135 -18.17 -3.62 13.54
N GLY A 136 -17.04 -4.13 13.02
CA GLY A 136 -17.00 -5.00 11.84
C GLY A 136 -16.85 -4.26 10.51
N THR A 137 -16.63 -2.94 10.53
CA THR A 137 -16.40 -2.15 9.32
C THR A 137 -15.04 -2.50 8.71
N VAL A 138 -15.02 -2.73 7.40
CA VAL A 138 -13.82 -3.02 6.61
C VAL A 138 -12.85 -1.84 6.64
N VAL A 139 -11.58 -2.12 6.95
CA VAL A 139 -10.50 -1.12 7.01
C VAL A 139 -9.56 -1.26 5.81
N GLU A 140 -8.82 -2.36 5.73
CA GLU A 140 -7.94 -2.73 4.62
C GLU A 140 -7.57 -4.21 4.76
N ALA A 141 -6.66 -4.73 3.93
CA ALA A 141 -6.07 -6.04 4.12
C ALA A 141 -4.65 -5.91 4.68
N ALA A 142 -4.11 -7.00 5.23
CA ALA A 142 -2.85 -7.01 5.97
C ALA A 142 -1.68 -6.34 5.22
N THR A 143 -1.60 -6.47 3.89
CA THR A 143 -0.60 -5.74 3.08
C THR A 143 -1.15 -4.92 1.91
N SER A 144 -2.46 -4.68 1.88
CA SER A 144 -3.12 -4.05 0.72
C SER A 144 -4.26 -3.13 1.16
N SER A 145 -4.39 -1.97 0.54
CA SER A 145 -5.62 -1.17 0.65
C SER A 145 -6.77 -1.87 -0.07
N ILE A 146 -8.01 -1.57 0.31
CA ILE A 146 -9.22 -2.14 -0.29
C ILE A 146 -10.06 -1.05 -0.97
N LEU A 147 -10.56 -1.35 -2.17
CA LEU A 147 -11.55 -0.56 -2.91
C LEU A 147 -12.61 -1.51 -3.46
N TRP A 148 -13.80 -1.01 -3.74
CA TRP A 148 -14.86 -1.82 -4.36
C TRP A 148 -15.79 -0.98 -5.22
N TRP A 149 -16.53 -1.64 -6.10
CA TRP A 149 -17.56 -1.00 -6.91
C TRP A 149 -18.94 -1.13 -6.26
N GLU A 150 -19.66 -0.02 -6.15
CA GLU A 150 -21.10 0.03 -5.91
C GLU A 150 -21.73 0.78 -7.09
N ASP A 151 -22.37 0.03 -7.99
CA ASP A 151 -22.81 0.52 -9.30
C ASP A 151 -21.63 1.17 -10.04
N ASP A 152 -21.79 2.40 -10.52
CA ASP A 152 -20.76 3.20 -11.22
C ASP A 152 -19.90 4.05 -10.26
N VAL A 153 -19.84 3.69 -8.97
CA VAL A 153 -19.07 4.42 -7.95
C VAL A 153 -17.94 3.56 -7.41
N LEU A 154 -16.72 4.07 -7.50
CA LEU A 154 -15.55 3.46 -6.88
C LEU A 154 -15.48 3.87 -5.41
N CYS A 155 -15.79 2.93 -4.53
CA CYS A 155 -15.87 3.13 -3.09
C CYS A 155 -14.56 2.76 -2.38
N SER A 156 -14.33 3.46 -1.27
CA SER A 156 -13.28 3.14 -0.30
C SER A 156 -13.83 3.24 1.12
N PRO A 157 -13.10 2.71 2.13
CA PRO A 157 -13.47 2.90 3.52
C PRO A 157 -13.54 4.39 3.91
N PRO A 158 -14.30 4.75 4.97
CA PRO A 158 -14.35 6.10 5.53
C PRO A 158 -12.96 6.65 5.87
N GLU A 159 -12.74 7.95 5.66
CA GLU A 159 -11.44 8.58 5.92
C GLU A 159 -11.12 8.67 7.41
N GLU A 160 -12.16 8.65 8.25
CA GLU A 160 -12.07 8.73 9.70
C GLU A 160 -11.53 7.43 10.31
N ILE A 161 -11.58 6.32 9.56
CA ILE A 161 -11.01 5.04 9.98
C ILE A 161 -9.50 5.04 9.71
N PRO A 162 -8.64 4.93 10.74
CA PRO A 162 -7.20 4.92 10.55
C PRO A 162 -6.75 3.77 9.65
N ALA A 163 -6.14 4.11 8.52
CA ALA A 163 -5.59 3.16 7.56
C ALA A 163 -4.31 3.72 6.93
N LEU A 164 -3.52 2.84 6.33
CA LEU A 164 -2.34 3.28 5.63
C LEU A 164 -2.74 4.04 4.36
N ALA A 165 -2.13 5.21 4.13
CA ALA A 165 -2.24 5.90 2.85
C ALA A 165 -1.56 5.08 1.74
N GLY A 166 -2.31 4.19 1.10
CA GLY A 166 -1.82 3.28 0.05
C GLY A 166 -1.45 4.03 -1.23
N THR A 167 -0.18 3.95 -1.65
CA THR A 167 0.30 4.65 -2.85
C THR A 167 -0.46 4.22 -4.12
N THR A 168 -0.71 2.92 -4.27
CA THR A 168 -1.47 2.36 -5.40
C THR A 168 -2.95 2.72 -5.33
N ALA A 169 -3.56 2.73 -4.15
CA ALA A 169 -4.95 3.16 -3.99
C ALA A 169 -5.11 4.66 -4.30
N GLY A 170 -4.17 5.50 -3.86
CA GLY A 170 -4.14 6.92 -4.23
C GLY A 170 -4.04 7.13 -5.74
N LEU A 171 -3.14 6.40 -6.42
CA LEU A 171 -3.03 6.43 -7.88
C LEU A 171 -4.34 6.07 -8.58
N VAL A 172 -5.02 5.01 -8.12
CA VAL A 172 -6.30 4.56 -8.68
C VAL A 172 -7.41 5.59 -8.46
N LYS A 173 -7.50 6.19 -7.26
CA LYS A 173 -8.46 7.25 -6.96
C LYS A 173 -8.24 8.49 -7.85
N ASP A 174 -6.99 8.86 -8.10
CA ASP A 174 -6.67 9.99 -8.97
C ASP A 174 -7.01 9.70 -10.44
N LEU A 175 -6.74 8.47 -10.91
CA LEU A 175 -7.17 8.02 -12.23
C LEU A 175 -8.70 8.00 -12.38
N ALA A 176 -9.43 7.62 -11.32
CA ALA A 176 -10.90 7.65 -11.30
C ALA A 176 -11.41 9.08 -11.50
N ARG A 177 -10.90 10.02 -10.70
CA ARG A 177 -11.26 11.45 -10.78
C ARG A 177 -10.95 12.02 -12.17
N ALA A 178 -9.76 11.72 -12.70
CA ALA A 178 -9.35 12.17 -14.04
C ALA A 178 -10.23 11.60 -15.16
N SER A 179 -10.86 10.45 -14.94
CA SER A 179 -11.76 9.78 -15.88
C SER A 179 -13.24 10.11 -15.67
N GLY A 180 -13.56 11.06 -14.78
CA GLY A 180 -14.95 11.42 -14.45
C GLY A 180 -15.71 10.36 -13.66
N ILE A 181 -15.02 9.37 -13.10
CA ILE A 181 -15.62 8.29 -12.31
C ILE A 181 -15.85 8.79 -10.89
N ARG A 182 -17.08 8.59 -10.39
CA ARG A 182 -17.45 9.01 -9.04
C ARG A 182 -16.72 8.15 -8.02
N THR A 183 -16.21 8.81 -6.97
CA THR A 183 -15.59 8.14 -5.82
C THR A 183 -16.39 8.46 -4.56
N ALA A 184 -16.52 7.49 -3.66
CA ALA A 184 -17.21 7.71 -2.37
C ALA A 184 -16.52 6.97 -1.22
N HIS A 185 -16.68 7.52 -0.02
CA HIS A 185 -16.32 6.88 1.23
C HIS A 185 -17.56 6.22 1.83
N ARG A 186 -17.52 4.90 2.07
CA ARG A 186 -18.67 4.15 2.60
C ARG A 186 -18.20 3.14 3.65
N ALA A 187 -18.83 3.16 4.81
CA ALA A 187 -18.66 2.10 5.80
C ALA A 187 -19.39 0.85 5.32
N ARG A 188 -18.66 -0.28 5.24
CA ARG A 188 -19.20 -1.59 4.86
C ARG A 188 -18.60 -2.65 5.74
N ARG A 189 -19.43 -3.58 6.20
CA ARG A 189 -19.01 -4.89 6.67
C ARG A 189 -18.78 -5.82 5.47
N VAL A 190 -18.11 -6.94 5.69
CA VAL A 190 -17.81 -7.90 4.60
C VAL A 190 -19.08 -8.46 3.98
N GLU A 191 -20.09 -8.72 4.81
CA GLU A 191 -21.38 -9.27 4.34
C GLU A 191 -22.07 -8.31 3.37
N GLU A 192 -21.88 -7.00 3.57
CA GLU A 192 -22.42 -6.00 2.65
C GLU A 192 -21.66 -5.96 1.33
N LEU A 193 -20.43 -6.48 1.23
CA LEU A 193 -19.66 -6.55 -0.02
C LEU A 193 -20.03 -7.75 -0.90
N ALA A 194 -21.03 -8.55 -0.50
CA ALA A 194 -21.51 -9.71 -1.25
C ALA A 194 -21.82 -9.36 -2.71
N GLY A 195 -21.24 -10.13 -3.63
CA GLY A 195 -21.41 -9.98 -5.08
C GLY A 195 -20.77 -8.73 -5.68
N ARG A 196 -20.10 -7.88 -4.88
CA ARG A 196 -19.43 -6.66 -5.37
C ARG A 196 -18.04 -6.97 -5.89
N GLU A 197 -17.64 -6.26 -6.93
CA GLU A 197 -16.26 -6.29 -7.42
C GLU A 197 -15.36 -5.59 -6.41
N VAL A 198 -14.53 -6.36 -5.70
CA VAL A 198 -13.62 -5.85 -4.67
C VAL A 198 -12.18 -6.01 -5.15
N TRP A 199 -11.38 -4.97 -4.93
CA TRP A 199 -9.97 -4.92 -5.28
C TRP A 199 -9.09 -4.77 -4.05
N LEU A 200 -7.99 -5.53 -4.02
CA LEU A 200 -6.86 -5.27 -3.13
C LEU A 200 -5.72 -4.60 -3.89
N LEU A 201 -5.21 -3.50 -3.35
CA LEU A 201 -4.24 -2.65 -4.02
C LEU A 201 -2.96 -2.53 -3.21
N ASN A 202 -1.83 -2.87 -3.84
CA ASN A 202 -0.51 -2.59 -3.27
C ASN A 202 0.55 -2.42 -4.36
N ALA A 203 1.71 -1.89 -3.97
CA ALA A 203 2.76 -1.52 -4.92
C ALA A 203 3.36 -2.74 -5.65
N LEU A 204 3.34 -3.92 -5.04
CA LEU A 204 3.83 -5.16 -5.62
C LEU A 204 2.90 -5.68 -6.73
N HIS A 205 1.63 -5.87 -6.39
CA HIS A 205 0.69 -6.54 -7.30
C HIS A 205 -0.01 -5.57 -8.26
N GLY A 206 -0.09 -4.28 -7.92
CA GLY A 206 -1.02 -3.36 -8.56
C GLY A 206 -2.41 -3.59 -7.98
N ILE A 207 -3.40 -3.76 -8.87
CA ILE A 207 -4.77 -4.12 -8.51
C ILE A 207 -4.89 -5.65 -8.56
N ARG A 208 -5.37 -6.29 -7.49
CA ARG A 208 -5.82 -7.68 -7.51
C ARG A 208 -7.32 -7.78 -7.33
N LEU A 209 -7.97 -8.67 -8.05
CA LEU A 209 -9.38 -8.99 -7.89
C LEU A 209 -9.57 -9.93 -6.70
N VAL A 210 -10.44 -9.58 -5.76
CA VAL A 210 -10.88 -10.53 -4.73
C VAL A 210 -11.78 -11.56 -5.39
N THR A 211 -11.37 -12.82 -5.37
CA THR A 211 -12.11 -13.94 -5.98
C THR A 211 -12.73 -14.89 -4.96
N GLY A 212 -12.54 -14.63 -3.67
CA GLY A 212 -13.16 -15.41 -2.61
C GLY A 212 -12.91 -14.84 -1.23
N TRP A 213 -13.92 -14.96 -0.38
CA TRP A 213 -13.83 -14.69 1.04
C TRP A 213 -13.75 -16.02 1.79
N VAL A 214 -12.85 -16.10 2.77
CA VAL A 214 -12.64 -17.30 3.59
C VAL A 214 -12.98 -16.98 5.03
N GLY A 215 -13.72 -17.86 5.71
CA GLY A 215 -14.15 -17.62 7.09
C GLY A 215 -15.49 -16.90 7.21
N CYS A 216 -16.14 -16.57 6.09
CA CYS A 216 -17.52 -16.10 6.05
C CYS A 216 -18.24 -16.64 4.81
N ASP A 217 -19.57 -16.62 4.83
CA ASP A 217 -20.44 -17.05 3.73
C ASP A 217 -20.79 -15.84 2.85
N VAL A 218 -19.79 -15.38 2.08
CA VAL A 218 -19.90 -14.19 1.22
C VAL A 218 -19.32 -14.49 -0.15
N ASP A 219 -20.13 -14.31 -1.19
CA ASP A 219 -19.67 -14.44 -2.57
C ASP A 219 -18.88 -13.21 -3.02
N ALA A 220 -17.74 -13.45 -3.67
CA ALA A 220 -16.99 -12.40 -4.35
C ALA A 220 -17.69 -12.00 -5.65
N GLY A 221 -17.69 -10.70 -5.97
CA GLY A 221 -18.23 -10.21 -7.23
C GLY A 221 -17.33 -10.47 -8.43
N ARG A 222 -17.94 -10.39 -9.62
CA ARG A 222 -17.23 -10.56 -10.89
C ARG A 222 -16.37 -9.33 -11.19
N GLY A 223 -15.19 -9.55 -11.78
CA GLY A 223 -14.28 -8.48 -12.21
C GLY A 223 -14.71 -7.79 -13.50
N THR A 224 -15.79 -7.01 -13.46
CA THR A 224 -16.30 -6.24 -14.62
C THR A 224 -15.30 -5.17 -15.07
N HIS A 225 -14.73 -4.43 -14.12
CA HIS A 225 -13.82 -3.31 -14.37
C HIS A 225 -12.35 -3.73 -14.31
N PHE A 226 -12.06 -4.84 -13.62
CA PHE A 226 -10.73 -5.27 -13.20
C PHE A 226 -9.65 -5.21 -14.30
N ARG A 227 -9.88 -5.87 -15.44
CA ARG A 227 -8.84 -6.00 -16.48
C ARG A 227 -8.40 -4.65 -17.04
N GLN A 228 -9.37 -3.82 -17.42
CA GLN A 228 -9.10 -2.50 -17.99
C GLN A 228 -8.30 -1.63 -17.00
N TRP A 229 -8.74 -1.58 -15.75
CA TRP A 229 -8.10 -0.78 -14.71
C TRP A 229 -6.70 -1.27 -14.38
N ARG A 230 -6.52 -2.59 -14.26
CA ARG A 230 -5.20 -3.18 -14.01
C ARG A 230 -4.23 -2.83 -15.12
N GLU A 231 -4.62 -2.98 -16.38
CA GLU A 231 -3.77 -2.61 -17.52
C GLU A 231 -3.43 -1.12 -17.54
N GLN A 232 -4.41 -0.24 -17.29
CA GLN A 232 -4.17 1.20 -17.20
C GLN A 232 -3.15 1.52 -16.12
N VAL A 233 -3.30 0.97 -14.91
CA VAL A 233 -2.36 1.19 -13.81
C VAL A 233 -0.98 0.61 -14.10
N GLU A 234 -0.87 -0.52 -14.80
CA GLU A 234 0.44 -1.07 -15.21
C GLU A 234 1.16 -0.17 -16.23
N ARG A 235 0.41 0.51 -17.12
CA ARG A 235 0.98 1.45 -18.11
C ARG A 235 1.54 2.73 -17.50
N LEU A 236 1.22 3.07 -16.25
CA LEU A 236 1.69 4.27 -15.55
C LEU A 236 3.10 4.13 -14.95
N ARG A 237 3.87 3.12 -15.38
CA ARG A 237 5.28 2.98 -14.97
C ARG A 237 6.13 4.01 -15.71
N THR A 238 6.92 4.76 -14.96
CA THR A 238 7.94 5.65 -15.52
C THR A 238 9.32 5.06 -15.29
N PRO A 239 10.31 5.38 -16.14
CA PRO A 239 11.70 5.06 -15.85
C PRO A 239 12.11 5.57 -14.46
N LEU A 240 13.00 4.83 -13.81
CA LEU A 240 13.72 5.29 -12.63
C LEU A 240 14.70 6.39 -13.07
N ASP A 241 14.22 7.61 -13.21
CA ASP A 241 15.13 8.73 -13.40
C ASP A 241 15.92 8.95 -12.09
N PRO A 242 17.23 9.28 -12.15
CA PRO A 242 17.87 9.88 -10.99
C PRO A 242 17.02 11.11 -10.61
N PRO A 243 16.70 11.35 -9.33
CA PRO A 243 15.93 12.53 -8.97
C PRO A 243 16.65 13.73 -9.59
N ALA A 244 15.96 14.48 -10.44
CA ALA A 244 16.49 15.73 -10.95
C ALA A 244 17.00 16.50 -9.73
N ALA A 245 18.26 16.93 -9.79
CA ALA A 245 18.86 17.73 -8.74
C ALA A 245 18.18 19.11 -8.72
N THR A 246 16.97 19.19 -8.19
CA THR A 246 16.06 20.33 -7.93
C THR A 246 14.64 19.75 -8.01
N LEU A 247 13.88 19.73 -6.91
CA LEU A 247 13.27 20.94 -6.37
C LEU A 247 13.45 21.02 -4.84
N PRO A 248 13.78 22.20 -4.29
CA PRO A 248 13.48 22.44 -2.89
C PRO A 248 11.96 22.26 -2.72
N TYR A 249 11.56 21.49 -1.72
CA TYR A 249 10.22 21.55 -1.18
C TYR A 249 9.93 23.02 -0.82
N GLN A 250 9.14 23.71 -1.64
CA GLN A 250 8.49 24.94 -1.22
C GLN A 250 7.16 24.52 -0.59
N PRO A 251 6.95 24.69 0.72
CA PRO A 251 5.62 24.57 1.27
C PRO A 251 4.76 25.66 0.60
N LEU A 252 3.64 25.25 0.01
CA LEU A 252 2.55 26.18 -0.31
C LEU A 252 2.07 26.76 1.02
N LEU A 253 2.60 27.93 1.39
CA LEU A 253 2.00 28.80 2.38
C LEU A 253 0.67 29.28 1.78
N VAL A 254 -0.41 28.62 2.17
CA VAL A 254 -1.74 29.21 2.04
C VAL A 254 -1.85 30.23 3.16
N VAL A 255 -1.66 31.51 2.82
CA VAL A 255 -2.07 32.61 3.68
C VAL A 255 -3.57 32.76 3.47
N GLU A 256 -4.36 32.36 4.46
CA GLU A 256 -5.78 32.71 4.50
C GLU A 256 -5.91 34.22 4.69
N GLY A 257 -6.75 34.83 3.85
CA GLY A 257 -7.29 36.18 4.00
C GLY A 257 -8.80 36.11 4.05
#